data_AF-A0A067DGC5-F1
#
_entry.id   AF-A0A067DGC5-F1
#
_cell.length_a   1.000
_cell.length_b   1.000
_cell.length_c   1.000
_cell.angle_alpha   90.00
_cell.angle_beta   90.00
_cell.angle_gamma   90.00
#
_symmetry.space_group_name_H-M   'P 1'
#
loop_
_entity.id
_entity.type
_entity.pdbx_description
1 polymer ?
#
loop_
_entity_poly.entity_id
_entity_poly.type
_entity_poly.pdbx_seq_one_letter_code
_entity_poly.pdbx_strand_id
1 'polypeptide(L)'
;MVGDGHVEKRSKDKKKKKKQKRGGGKKKMTAEQSLAFNSVTEWVYLDQSHSSSSSEDDFGVHQILNRAVDNNVVFELHSHSNFSDGYLSPSKLVERAHCNGVKVLALTDHDTMSGIPEAIETARRFGMKIIPGVEISTIFCQSRGSESEEPVHILAYYSSCGPSKYEELENFLANIRDGRFLRAKDMILKLNKLKLPLKWEHVAKIAGKGVAPGRLHVARAMVEAGHVENLKQAFARYLYDGGPAYSTGSEPLAEVAVQLIHRTGGLAVLAHPWALKNPAAIIRKLKDVGLHGLEVYRSDGKLVDVNFLEKIDNFLLLLCLRQITYTDLADTYGLLKLGGSDYHGRGGHGESELGSVKLPVLVLNDFLKVARPIWCGAIKEILESYADEPSDSNLSHITRYGRGKMLKRNYPLNCGKGLVDECLSLWLTNEERQSAEFEAIKLKLSHVSINQG
;
A
#
# COMPACT_ATOMS: atom_id res chain seq x y z
N MET A 1 -63.95 30.18 58.18
CA MET A 1 -64.37 31.45 57.54
C MET A 1 -63.23 31.98 56.71
N VAL A 2 -63.60 32.46 55.53
CA VAL A 2 -62.78 33.11 54.49
C VAL A 2 -61.89 34.20 55.05
N GLY A 3 -60.72 34.42 54.44
CA GLY A 3 -59.95 35.65 54.65
C GLY A 3 -58.53 35.59 54.13
N ASP A 4 -58.38 35.72 52.80
CA ASP A 4 -57.11 35.87 52.09
C ASP A 4 -56.33 37.13 52.48
N GLY A 5 -54.99 37.01 52.45
CA GLY A 5 -54.12 38.16 52.16
C GLY A 5 -52.78 38.19 52.91
N HIS A 6 -51.74 37.53 52.40
CA HIS A 6 -50.35 38.00 52.55
C HIS A 6 -49.40 37.47 51.45
N VAL A 7 -49.13 38.33 50.46
CA VAL A 7 -47.80 38.93 50.10
C VAL A 7 -46.61 38.29 50.87
N GLU A 8 -45.48 37.82 50.32
CA GLU A 8 -44.70 38.20 49.13
C GLU A 8 -43.63 37.13 48.72
N LYS A 9 -43.37 37.07 47.40
CA LYS A 9 -42.11 36.74 46.68
C LYS A 9 -41.19 35.59 47.13
N ARG A 10 -41.16 34.52 46.31
CA ARG A 10 -39.91 33.89 45.85
C ARG A 10 -39.92 33.68 44.33
N SER A 11 -38.89 34.21 43.68
CA SER A 11 -38.71 34.27 42.23
C SER A 11 -37.98 33.04 41.67
N LYS A 12 -38.60 32.48 40.62
CA LYS A 12 -38.04 31.90 39.38
C LYS A 12 -36.73 31.10 39.45
N ASP A 13 -36.83 29.81 39.10
CA ASP A 13 -35.88 29.20 38.16
C ASP A 13 -36.57 28.21 37.21
N LYS A 14 -36.56 28.53 35.91
CA LYS A 14 -37.22 27.76 34.83
C LYS A 14 -36.21 26.80 34.20
N LYS A 15 -36.36 25.49 34.45
CA LYS A 15 -35.70 24.41 33.68
C LYS A 15 -36.25 24.34 32.25
N LYS A 16 -35.52 24.86 31.27
CA LYS A 16 -35.73 24.58 29.83
C LYS A 16 -34.99 23.29 29.44
N LYS A 17 -35.73 22.20 29.21
CA LYS A 17 -35.23 21.00 28.52
C LYS A 17 -34.97 21.34 27.04
N LYS A 18 -33.69 21.44 26.64
CA LYS A 18 -33.27 21.54 25.23
C LYS A 18 -33.31 20.14 24.60
N LYS A 19 -34.24 19.89 23.68
CA LYS A 19 -34.22 18.75 22.75
C LYS A 19 -32.95 18.86 21.88
N GLN A 20 -32.02 17.91 21.99
CA GLN A 20 -30.95 17.74 21.01
C GLN A 20 -31.56 17.23 19.70
N LYS A 21 -31.62 18.08 18.68
CA LYS A 21 -31.69 17.64 17.28
C LYS A 21 -30.30 17.10 16.90
N ARG A 22 -30.15 15.78 16.80
CA ARG A 22 -29.01 15.15 16.12
C ARG A 22 -29.54 14.39 14.90
N GLY A 23 -29.77 15.15 13.84
CA GLY A 23 -30.00 14.63 12.49
C GLY A 23 -29.03 15.35 11.56
N GLY A 24 -27.78 14.90 11.54
CA GLY A 24 -26.84 15.29 10.48
C GLY A 24 -27.18 14.45 9.26
N GLY A 25 -27.88 15.04 8.28
CA GLY A 25 -28.14 14.36 7.01
C GLY A 25 -26.82 14.00 6.34
N LYS A 26 -26.61 12.72 6.01
CA LYS A 26 -25.48 12.28 5.17
C LYS A 26 -25.53 13.07 3.86
N LYS A 27 -24.44 13.78 3.53
CA LYS A 27 -24.30 14.54 2.28
C LYS A 27 -24.53 13.57 1.11
N LYS A 28 -25.55 13.82 0.28
CA LYS A 28 -25.89 12.97 -0.87
C LYS A 28 -24.72 13.02 -1.85
N MET A 29 -24.24 11.86 -2.32
CA MET A 29 -23.14 11.76 -3.28
C MET A 29 -23.53 12.46 -4.60
N THR A 30 -22.55 13.06 -5.28
CA THR A 30 -22.74 13.55 -6.66
C THR A 30 -22.88 12.38 -7.62
N ALA A 31 -23.47 12.60 -8.80
CA ALA A 31 -23.60 11.55 -9.83
C ALA A 31 -22.24 10.94 -10.22
N GLU A 32 -21.22 11.78 -10.35
CA GLU A 32 -19.83 11.36 -10.62
C GLU A 32 -19.26 10.49 -9.49
N GLN A 33 -19.46 10.89 -8.23
CA GLN A 33 -19.02 10.10 -7.08
C GLN A 33 -19.74 8.75 -7.01
N SER A 34 -21.03 8.70 -7.37
CA SER A 34 -21.79 7.45 -7.43
C SER A 34 -21.28 6.52 -8.54
N LEU A 35 -20.98 7.04 -9.73
CA LEU A 35 -20.39 6.24 -10.82
C LEU A 35 -19.01 5.71 -10.45
N ALA A 36 -18.15 6.57 -9.89
CA ALA A 36 -16.83 6.18 -9.39
C ALA A 36 -16.93 5.11 -8.29
N PHE A 37 -17.88 5.25 -7.37
CA PHE A 37 -18.12 4.27 -6.31
C PHE A 37 -18.55 2.92 -6.87
N ASN A 38 -19.45 2.90 -7.85
CA ASN A 38 -19.87 1.66 -8.49
C ASN A 38 -18.68 0.97 -9.18
N SER A 39 -17.89 1.72 -9.95
CA SER A 39 -16.72 1.18 -10.65
C SER A 39 -15.66 0.62 -9.69
N VAL A 40 -15.33 1.34 -8.63
CA VAL A 40 -14.37 0.87 -7.60
C VAL A 40 -14.90 -0.36 -6.89
N THR A 41 -16.18 -0.35 -6.48
CA THR A 41 -16.82 -1.47 -5.78
C THR A 41 -16.86 -2.72 -6.65
N GLU A 42 -17.24 -2.56 -7.93
CA GLU A 42 -17.24 -3.66 -8.90
C GLU A 42 -15.84 -4.28 -9.02
N TRP A 43 -14.79 -3.47 -9.16
CA TRP A 43 -13.42 -3.97 -9.24
C TRP A 43 -12.97 -4.73 -7.98
N VAL A 44 -13.32 -4.21 -6.79
CA VAL A 44 -12.98 -4.84 -5.49
C VAL A 44 -13.59 -6.24 -5.38
N TYR A 45 -14.79 -6.43 -5.92
CA TYR A 45 -15.58 -7.66 -5.78
C TYR A 45 -15.69 -8.51 -7.05
N LEU A 46 -14.85 -8.28 -8.07
CA LEU A 46 -14.83 -9.03 -9.34
C LEU A 46 -14.96 -10.56 -9.13
N ASP A 47 -14.20 -11.09 -8.18
CA ASP A 47 -14.06 -12.53 -7.93
C ASP A 47 -15.27 -13.17 -7.25
N GLN A 48 -16.19 -12.38 -6.67
CA GLN A 48 -17.34 -12.89 -5.89
C GLN A 48 -18.57 -13.14 -6.77
N SER A 49 -18.63 -12.53 -7.95
CA SER A 49 -19.73 -12.66 -8.93
C SER A 49 -19.90 -14.08 -9.49
N HIS A 50 -18.85 -14.92 -9.42
CA HIS A 50 -18.86 -16.30 -9.93
C HIS A 50 -19.24 -17.36 -8.88
N SER A 51 -19.49 -16.97 -7.63
CA SER A 51 -19.85 -17.93 -6.56
C SER A 51 -21.35 -18.14 -6.36
N SER A 52 -22.21 -17.47 -7.14
CA SER A 52 -23.67 -17.49 -6.97
C SER A 52 -24.42 -18.25 -8.07
N SER A 53 -23.85 -19.30 -8.67
CA SER A 53 -24.58 -20.18 -9.60
C SER A 53 -24.91 -21.54 -8.97
N SER A 54 -25.64 -21.53 -7.85
CA SER A 54 -26.44 -22.70 -7.39
C SER A 54 -27.31 -22.35 -6.19
N SER A 55 -28.30 -21.47 -6.37
CA SER A 55 -29.61 -21.55 -5.71
C SER A 55 -30.47 -20.40 -6.23
N GLU A 56 -31.67 -20.73 -6.70
CA GLU A 56 -32.72 -19.76 -6.93
C GLU A 56 -33.02 -19.05 -5.60
N ASP A 57 -32.55 -17.82 -5.45
CA ASP A 57 -33.05 -16.84 -4.49
C ASP A 57 -32.69 -15.43 -4.99
N ASP A 58 -33.52 -14.95 -5.93
CA ASP A 58 -33.45 -13.64 -6.59
C ASP A 58 -33.73 -12.45 -5.64
N PHE A 59 -33.73 -12.69 -4.32
CA PHE A 59 -33.90 -11.69 -3.26
C PHE A 59 -32.61 -11.37 -2.48
N GLY A 60 -31.52 -12.11 -2.71
CA GLY A 60 -30.28 -11.99 -1.93
C GLY A 60 -29.30 -10.89 -2.38
N VAL A 61 -29.21 -10.61 -3.69
CA VAL A 61 -28.22 -9.67 -4.26
C VAL A 61 -28.49 -8.24 -3.82
N HIS A 62 -29.76 -7.83 -3.77
CA HIS A 62 -30.15 -6.53 -3.23
C HIS A 62 -29.98 -6.41 -1.71
N GLN A 63 -29.93 -7.51 -0.96
CA GLN A 63 -29.87 -7.45 0.51
C GLN A 63 -28.42 -7.36 1.03
N ILE A 64 -27.43 -7.88 0.30
CA ILE A 64 -26.01 -7.69 0.61
C ILE A 64 -25.57 -6.26 0.28
N LEU A 65 -26.03 -5.70 -0.84
CA LEU A 65 -25.83 -4.29 -1.20
C LEU A 65 -26.47 -3.33 -0.17
N ASN A 66 -27.55 -3.74 0.51
CA ASN A 66 -28.28 -2.90 1.45
C ASN A 66 -27.92 -3.12 2.94
N ARG A 67 -27.10 -4.13 3.30
CA ARG A 67 -26.73 -4.40 4.71
C ARG A 67 -25.37 -3.84 5.14
N ALA A 68 -24.56 -3.31 4.23
CA ALA A 68 -23.39 -2.52 4.59
C ALA A 68 -23.78 -1.04 4.75
N VAL A 69 -24.26 -0.68 5.95
CA VAL A 69 -24.35 0.73 6.35
C VAL A 69 -22.93 1.21 6.70
N ASP A 70 -22.07 1.28 5.68
CA ASP A 70 -20.90 2.16 5.59
C ASP A 70 -20.49 2.25 4.11
N ASN A 71 -20.80 3.37 3.48
CA ASN A 71 -20.63 3.64 2.04
C ASN A 71 -19.15 3.80 1.61
N ASN A 72 -18.19 3.12 2.25
CA ASN A 72 -16.77 3.32 1.97
C ASN A 72 -16.04 1.99 1.81
N VAL A 73 -15.51 1.77 0.60
CA VAL A 73 -14.47 0.77 0.38
C VAL A 73 -13.15 1.35 0.89
N VAL A 74 -12.55 0.70 1.89
CA VAL A 74 -11.29 1.17 2.50
C VAL A 74 -10.12 0.49 1.81
N PHE A 75 -9.21 1.30 1.29
CA PHE A 75 -7.94 0.89 0.71
C PHE A 75 -6.82 1.25 1.69
N GLU A 76 -5.88 0.31 1.86
CA GLU A 76 -4.58 0.57 2.47
C GLU A 76 -3.53 0.35 1.38
N LEU A 77 -2.81 1.40 1.00
CA LEU A 77 -1.88 1.36 -0.14
C LEU A 77 -0.40 1.39 0.28
N HIS A 78 -0.10 1.45 1.57
CA HIS A 78 1.28 1.45 2.06
C HIS A 78 1.37 0.77 3.42
N SER A 79 1.95 -0.44 3.46
CA SER A 79 2.10 -1.21 4.68
C SER A 79 3.27 -2.20 4.62
N HIS A 80 3.82 -2.51 5.78
CA HIS A 80 5.02 -3.31 5.97
C HIS A 80 4.77 -4.54 6.83
N SER A 81 5.46 -5.63 6.50
CA SER A 81 5.47 -6.88 7.25
C SER A 81 6.87 -7.18 7.80
N ASN A 82 6.98 -8.29 8.53
CA ASN A 82 8.26 -8.78 9.04
C ASN A 82 9.20 -9.37 7.95
N PHE A 83 8.82 -9.31 6.68
CA PHE A 83 9.73 -9.58 5.56
C PHE A 83 10.64 -8.39 5.25
N SER A 84 10.30 -7.20 5.76
CA SER A 84 11.19 -6.05 5.79
C SER A 84 11.42 -5.61 7.24
N ASP A 85 10.81 -4.52 7.69
CA ASP A 85 11.00 -3.97 9.04
C ASP A 85 9.69 -3.77 9.82
N GLY A 86 8.58 -4.32 9.33
CA GLY A 86 7.36 -4.50 10.10
C GLY A 86 7.49 -5.54 11.23
N TYR A 87 6.54 -5.51 12.17
CA TYR A 87 6.47 -6.45 13.30
C TYR A 87 5.53 -7.63 13.04
N LEU A 88 4.51 -7.44 12.20
CA LEU A 88 3.51 -8.47 11.92
C LEU A 88 3.94 -9.31 10.72
N SER A 89 3.66 -10.62 10.76
CA SER A 89 3.73 -11.42 9.54
C SER A 89 2.69 -10.97 8.52
N PRO A 90 2.87 -11.24 7.22
CA PRO A 90 1.87 -10.93 6.19
C PRO A 90 0.47 -11.44 6.56
N SER A 91 0.34 -12.65 7.11
CA SER A 91 -0.94 -13.17 7.59
C SER A 91 -1.55 -12.32 8.70
N LYS A 92 -0.76 -11.93 9.70
CA LYS A 92 -1.22 -11.11 10.83
C LYS A 92 -1.56 -9.68 10.41
N LEU A 93 -0.82 -9.15 9.45
CA LEU A 93 -1.09 -7.84 8.85
C LEU A 93 -2.46 -7.83 8.15
N VAL A 94 -2.74 -8.86 7.35
CA VAL A 94 -4.04 -9.00 6.67
C VAL A 94 -5.18 -9.19 7.68
N GLU A 95 -5.00 -10.03 8.70
CA GLU A 95 -5.99 -10.20 9.78
C GLU A 95 -6.30 -8.86 10.47
N ARG A 96 -5.27 -8.05 10.76
CA ARG A 96 -5.42 -6.72 11.36
C ARG A 96 -6.16 -5.75 10.42
N ALA A 97 -5.77 -5.71 9.15
CA ALA A 97 -6.42 -4.87 8.13
C ALA A 97 -7.90 -5.23 7.98
N HIS A 98 -8.23 -6.53 7.96
CA HIS A 98 -9.61 -7.00 7.92
C HIS A 98 -10.44 -6.50 9.12
N CYS A 99 -9.88 -6.61 10.33
CA CYS A 99 -10.53 -6.13 11.55
C CYS A 99 -10.79 -4.61 11.51
N ASN A 100 -9.96 -3.86 10.79
CA ASN A 100 -10.12 -2.41 10.58
C ASN A 100 -11.05 -2.07 9.40
N GLY A 101 -11.66 -3.06 8.73
CA GLY A 101 -12.60 -2.86 7.63
C GLY A 101 -11.95 -2.64 6.26
N VAL A 102 -10.63 -2.81 6.15
CA VAL A 102 -9.91 -2.73 4.87
C VAL A 102 -10.42 -3.80 3.90
N LYS A 103 -10.64 -3.41 2.65
CA LYS A 103 -11.07 -4.32 1.57
C LYS A 103 -9.96 -4.60 0.57
N VAL A 104 -9.09 -3.63 0.35
CA VAL A 104 -7.93 -3.74 -0.53
C VAL A 104 -6.68 -3.32 0.25
N LEU A 105 -5.68 -4.19 0.28
CA LEU A 105 -4.43 -3.97 1.00
C LEU A 105 -3.24 -4.14 0.04
N ALA A 106 -2.38 -3.14 -0.07
CA ALA A 106 -1.08 -3.28 -0.71
C ALA A 106 -0.03 -3.62 0.36
N LEU A 107 0.66 -4.74 0.17
CA LEU A 107 1.86 -5.07 0.94
C LEU A 107 3.05 -4.51 0.17
N THR A 108 3.81 -3.62 0.79
CA THR A 108 4.87 -2.83 0.16
C THR A 108 6.16 -2.90 0.96
N ASP A 109 6.55 -4.11 1.37
CA ASP A 109 7.78 -4.35 2.12
C ASP A 109 9.00 -3.70 1.43
N HIS A 110 9.95 -3.22 2.23
CA HIS A 110 11.18 -2.64 1.70
C HIS A 110 12.00 -3.63 0.87
N ASP A 111 12.22 -3.29 -0.38
CA ASP A 111 13.10 -3.98 -1.33
C ASP A 111 12.84 -5.49 -1.47
N THR A 112 11.61 -5.96 -1.19
CA THR A 112 11.24 -7.37 -1.36
C THR A 112 9.74 -7.54 -1.57
N MET A 113 9.39 -8.54 -2.38
CA MET A 113 8.01 -8.98 -2.63
C MET A 113 7.70 -10.33 -1.97
N SER A 114 8.60 -10.82 -1.10
CA SER A 114 8.58 -12.20 -0.60
C SER A 114 7.39 -12.51 0.33
N GLY A 115 6.82 -11.51 1.00
CA GLY A 115 5.66 -11.68 1.87
C GLY A 115 4.30 -11.75 1.15
N ILE A 116 4.27 -11.41 -0.14
CA ILE A 116 3.02 -11.28 -0.91
C ILE A 116 2.25 -12.61 -1.04
N PRO A 117 2.89 -13.76 -1.34
CA PRO A 117 2.16 -15.03 -1.43
C PRO A 117 1.42 -15.40 -0.14
N GLU A 118 2.06 -15.16 1.02
CA GLU A 118 1.43 -15.38 2.34
C GLU A 118 0.24 -14.43 2.57
N ALA A 119 0.39 -13.15 2.21
CA ALA A 119 -0.68 -12.16 2.33
C ALA A 119 -1.90 -12.55 1.48
N ILE A 120 -1.68 -12.98 0.24
CA ILE A 120 -2.73 -13.39 -0.70
C ILE A 120 -3.53 -14.59 -0.18
N GLU A 121 -2.83 -15.64 0.28
CA GLU A 121 -3.50 -16.83 0.82
C GLU A 121 -4.34 -16.46 2.06
N THR A 122 -3.85 -15.57 2.92
CA THR A 122 -4.62 -15.13 4.08
C THR A 122 -5.81 -14.25 3.69
N ALA A 123 -5.64 -13.30 2.76
CA ALA A 123 -6.68 -12.39 2.30
C ALA A 123 -7.87 -13.12 1.70
N ARG A 124 -7.62 -14.27 1.05
CA ARG A 124 -8.66 -15.15 0.53
C ARG A 124 -9.70 -15.55 1.58
N ARG A 125 -9.25 -15.79 2.81
CA ARG A 125 -10.14 -16.21 3.92
C ARG A 125 -11.10 -15.10 4.34
N PHE A 126 -10.74 -13.84 4.07
CA PHE A 126 -11.48 -12.66 4.48
C PHE A 126 -12.20 -11.94 3.32
N GLY A 127 -12.09 -12.46 2.09
CA GLY A 127 -12.60 -11.80 0.90
C GLY A 127 -11.94 -10.45 0.63
N MET A 128 -10.69 -10.28 1.07
CA MET A 128 -9.88 -9.09 0.79
C MET A 128 -9.08 -9.27 -0.50
N LYS A 129 -8.81 -8.16 -1.19
CA LYS A 129 -7.91 -8.11 -2.35
C LYS A 129 -6.53 -7.61 -1.91
N ILE A 130 -5.48 -8.28 -2.33
CA ILE A 130 -4.10 -7.83 -2.13
C ILE A 130 -3.59 -7.23 -3.42
N ILE A 131 -3.01 -6.03 -3.36
CA ILE A 131 -2.23 -5.45 -4.45
C ILE A 131 -0.76 -5.82 -4.19
N PRO A 132 -0.13 -6.64 -5.06
CA PRO A 132 1.29 -6.90 -4.95
C PRO A 132 2.08 -5.60 -5.08
N GLY A 133 2.92 -5.28 -4.11
CA GLY A 133 3.75 -4.09 -4.16
C GLY A 133 5.08 -4.24 -3.46
N VAL A 134 5.90 -3.21 -3.59
CA VAL A 134 7.23 -3.10 -2.96
C VAL A 134 7.54 -1.63 -2.75
N GLU A 135 8.15 -1.28 -1.62
CA GLU A 135 8.76 0.03 -1.42
C GLU A 135 10.26 -0.06 -1.74
N ILE A 136 10.66 0.54 -2.85
CA ILE A 136 12.04 0.49 -3.35
C ILE A 136 12.83 1.64 -2.75
N SER A 137 13.95 1.31 -2.11
CA SER A 137 14.90 2.25 -1.55
C SER A 137 15.79 2.81 -2.64
N THR A 138 15.82 4.13 -2.76
CA THR A 138 16.58 4.83 -3.79
C THR A 138 17.29 6.05 -3.20
N ILE A 139 18.16 6.64 -3.99
CA ILE A 139 18.73 7.96 -3.73
C ILE A 139 18.38 8.90 -4.86
N PHE A 140 18.29 10.18 -4.55
CA PHE A 140 18.10 11.23 -5.54
C PHE A 140 19.27 12.22 -5.51
N CYS A 141 19.75 12.55 -6.71
CA CYS A 141 20.82 13.51 -6.92
C CYS A 141 20.30 14.75 -7.66
N GLN A 142 20.37 15.92 -7.03
CA GLN A 142 19.89 17.17 -7.64
C GLN A 142 20.70 17.60 -8.87
N SER A 143 22.00 17.28 -8.93
CA SER A 143 22.84 17.53 -10.10
C SER A 143 23.91 16.43 -10.24
N ARG A 144 24.36 16.17 -11.49
CA ARG A 144 25.54 15.34 -11.74
C ARG A 144 26.75 16.06 -11.13
N GLY A 145 27.13 15.70 -9.91
CA GLY A 145 28.23 16.30 -9.14
C GLY A 145 27.85 17.01 -7.83
N SER A 146 26.58 17.00 -7.41
CA SER A 146 26.23 17.40 -6.04
C SER A 146 26.52 16.26 -5.07
N GLU A 147 27.28 16.53 -4.00
CA GLU A 147 27.57 15.58 -2.92
C GLU A 147 26.37 15.28 -2.00
N SER A 148 25.28 16.02 -2.12
CA SER A 148 24.06 15.76 -1.34
C SER A 148 23.17 14.73 -2.03
N GLU A 149 23.37 13.46 -1.68
CA GLU A 149 22.44 12.38 -1.96
C GLU A 149 21.34 12.41 -0.90
N GLU A 150 20.08 12.36 -1.35
CA GLU A 150 18.91 12.29 -0.46
C GLU A 150 18.21 10.93 -0.63
N PRO A 151 17.96 10.19 0.47
CA PRO A 151 17.19 8.96 0.37
C PRO A 151 15.75 9.25 -0.07
N VAL A 152 15.29 8.50 -1.06
CA VAL A 152 13.94 8.60 -1.63
C VAL A 152 13.36 7.20 -1.73
N HIS A 153 12.09 7.01 -1.41
CA HIS A 153 11.42 5.73 -1.57
C HIS A 153 10.35 5.79 -2.64
N ILE A 154 10.31 4.77 -3.48
CA ILE A 154 9.35 4.66 -4.58
C ILE A 154 8.51 3.40 -4.36
N LEU A 155 7.21 3.58 -4.23
CA LEU A 155 6.23 2.50 -4.21
C LEU A 155 6.00 2.00 -5.63
N ALA A 156 6.01 0.68 -5.79
CA ALA A 156 5.62 0.01 -7.03
C ALA A 156 4.39 -0.87 -6.76
N TYR A 157 3.38 -0.77 -7.61
CA TYR A 157 2.17 -1.62 -7.55
C TYR A 157 2.02 -2.45 -8.83
N TYR A 158 1.92 -3.76 -8.66
CA TYR A 158 1.84 -4.74 -9.74
C TYR A 158 0.49 -5.44 -9.80
N SER A 159 0.26 -6.15 -10.90
CA SER A 159 -0.94 -6.97 -11.11
C SER A 159 -0.95 -8.22 -10.21
N SER A 160 -2.05 -8.98 -10.23
CA SER A 160 -2.09 -10.31 -9.61
C SER A 160 -1.13 -11.33 -10.20
N CYS A 161 -0.57 -11.10 -11.38
CA CYS A 161 0.47 -11.95 -11.95
C CYS A 161 1.88 -11.45 -11.58
N GLY A 162 1.98 -10.35 -10.82
CA GLY A 162 3.24 -9.72 -10.47
C GLY A 162 3.83 -8.88 -11.62
N PRO A 163 5.14 -8.61 -11.58
CA PRO A 163 5.88 -7.90 -12.63
C PRO A 163 6.05 -8.76 -13.88
N SER A 164 6.00 -8.14 -15.07
CA SER A 164 6.20 -8.86 -16.34
C SER A 164 7.61 -9.39 -16.54
N LYS A 165 8.60 -8.69 -15.98
CA LYS A 165 10.02 -9.08 -16.00
C LYS A 165 10.50 -9.32 -14.58
N TYR A 166 9.99 -10.39 -13.98
CA TYR A 166 10.24 -10.73 -12.58
C TYR A 166 11.72 -10.84 -12.23
N GLU A 167 12.52 -11.55 -13.03
CA GLU A 167 13.95 -11.74 -12.75
C GLU A 167 14.73 -10.43 -12.74
N GLU A 168 14.38 -9.51 -13.64
CA GLU A 168 15.01 -8.19 -13.71
C GLU A 168 14.73 -7.36 -12.45
N LEU A 169 13.46 -7.33 -12.01
CA LEU A 169 13.08 -6.67 -10.77
C LEU A 169 13.75 -7.34 -9.57
N GLU A 170 13.70 -8.67 -9.47
CA GLU A 170 14.25 -9.40 -8.33
C GLU A 170 15.76 -9.23 -8.21
N ASN A 171 16.50 -9.24 -9.33
CA ASN A 171 17.93 -8.96 -9.34
C ASN A 171 18.23 -7.52 -8.86
N PHE A 172 17.43 -6.55 -9.30
CA PHE A 172 17.56 -5.17 -8.85
C PHE A 172 17.31 -5.03 -7.34
N LEU A 173 16.25 -5.65 -6.83
CA LEU A 173 15.91 -5.66 -5.40
C LEU A 173 16.97 -6.42 -4.57
N ALA A 174 17.49 -7.54 -5.06
CA ALA A 174 18.54 -8.31 -4.42
C ALA A 174 19.81 -7.49 -4.23
N ASN A 175 20.23 -6.73 -5.24
CA ASN A 175 21.39 -5.84 -5.14
C ASN A 175 21.22 -4.78 -4.04
N ILE A 176 20.01 -4.21 -3.90
CA ILE A 176 19.72 -3.25 -2.82
C ILE A 176 19.84 -3.94 -1.45
N ARG A 177 19.27 -5.14 -1.31
CA ARG A 177 19.34 -5.92 -0.08
C ARG A 177 20.77 -6.30 0.30
N ASP A 178 21.60 -6.67 -0.67
CA ASP A 178 23.03 -6.94 -0.45
C ASP A 178 23.77 -5.70 0.07
N GLY A 179 23.49 -4.54 -0.52
CA GLY A 179 23.97 -3.24 -0.01
C GLY A 179 23.53 -2.96 1.42
N ARG A 180 22.27 -3.28 1.78
CA ARG A 180 21.76 -3.16 3.16
C ARG A 180 22.51 -4.05 4.15
N PHE A 181 22.86 -5.29 3.77
CA PHE A 181 23.65 -6.18 4.63
C PHE A 181 25.03 -5.59 4.94
N LEU A 182 25.71 -5.05 3.93
CA LEU A 182 27.02 -4.38 4.10
C LEU A 182 26.88 -3.15 4.99
N ARG A 183 25.91 -2.29 4.68
CA ARG A 183 25.60 -1.09 5.46
C ARG A 183 25.35 -1.41 6.93
N ALA A 184 24.57 -2.45 7.22
CA ALA A 184 24.28 -2.87 8.59
C ALA A 184 25.53 -3.34 9.35
N LYS A 185 26.44 -4.09 8.71
CA LYS A 185 27.73 -4.46 9.29
C LYS A 185 28.58 -3.23 9.61
N ASP A 186 28.62 -2.25 8.70
CA ASP A 186 29.35 -1.01 8.92
C ASP A 186 28.79 -0.17 10.07
N MET A 187 27.46 -0.08 10.19
CA MET A 187 26.80 0.60 11.32
C MET A 187 27.19 -0.06 12.65
N ILE A 188 27.21 -1.40 12.71
CA ILE A 188 27.65 -2.14 13.92
C ILE A 188 29.12 -1.85 14.23
N LEU A 189 30.00 -1.85 13.22
CA LEU A 189 31.41 -1.52 13.43
C LEU A 189 31.60 -0.09 13.97
N LYS A 190 30.84 0.88 13.46
CA LYS A 190 30.84 2.26 13.96
C LYS A 190 30.35 2.34 15.41
N LEU A 191 29.24 1.66 15.74
CA LEU A 191 28.72 1.59 17.11
C LEU A 191 29.72 0.94 18.08
N ASN A 192 30.40 -0.13 17.67
CA ASN A 192 31.44 -0.78 18.46
C ASN A 192 32.60 0.18 18.77
N LYS A 193 33.03 1.00 17.80
CA LYS A 193 34.05 2.04 18.00
C LYS A 193 33.58 3.13 18.97
N LEU A 194 32.28 3.41 19.01
CA LEU A 194 31.65 4.34 19.96
C LEU A 194 31.44 3.73 21.36
N LYS A 195 32.00 2.55 21.63
CA LYS A 195 31.85 1.81 22.89
C LYS A 195 30.42 1.35 23.18
N LEU A 196 29.62 1.15 22.13
CA LEU A 196 28.28 0.56 22.18
C LEU A 196 28.31 -0.82 21.50
N PRO A 197 28.85 -1.86 22.16
CA PRO A 197 29.06 -3.14 21.53
C PRO A 197 27.74 -3.79 21.10
N LEU A 198 27.65 -4.13 19.82
CA LEU A 198 26.58 -4.92 19.21
C LEU A 198 27.16 -6.07 18.40
N LYS A 199 26.47 -7.20 18.46
CA LYS A 199 26.83 -8.41 17.72
C LYS A 199 25.99 -8.53 16.45
N TRP A 200 26.60 -8.97 15.35
CA TRP A 200 25.90 -9.19 14.08
C TRP A 200 24.75 -10.18 14.24
N GLU A 201 24.98 -11.25 15.01
CA GLU A 201 24.02 -12.33 15.22
C GLU A 201 22.74 -11.82 15.91
N HIS A 202 22.87 -10.82 16.78
CA HIS A 202 21.73 -10.21 17.46
C HIS A 202 20.89 -9.37 16.49
N VAL A 203 21.53 -8.52 15.68
CA VAL A 203 20.84 -7.73 14.65
C VAL A 203 20.16 -8.63 13.61
N ALA A 204 20.86 -9.68 13.15
CA ALA A 204 20.32 -10.64 12.20
C ALA A 204 19.14 -11.43 12.78
N LYS A 205 19.19 -11.78 14.08
CA LYS A 205 18.08 -12.42 14.77
C LYS A 205 16.84 -11.52 14.84
N ILE A 206 17.02 -10.22 15.11
CA ILE A 206 15.92 -9.24 15.15
C ILE A 206 15.31 -9.03 13.77
N ALA A 207 16.14 -8.92 12.71
CA ALA A 207 15.65 -8.77 11.35
C ALA A 207 14.86 -10.00 10.89
N GLY A 208 15.29 -11.20 11.30
CA GLY A 208 14.66 -12.46 10.89
C GLY A 208 15.38 -13.14 9.73
N LYS A 209 15.01 -14.38 9.46
CA LYS A 209 15.70 -15.21 8.46
C LYS A 209 15.41 -14.69 7.06
N GLY A 210 16.45 -14.36 6.31
CA GLY A 210 16.34 -13.90 4.92
C GLY A 210 15.98 -12.42 4.75
N VAL A 211 15.88 -11.68 5.85
CA VAL A 211 15.54 -10.25 5.85
C VAL A 211 16.82 -9.41 5.89
N ALA A 212 16.92 -8.42 5.00
CA ALA A 212 18.06 -7.52 4.95
C ALA A 212 17.98 -6.49 6.09
N PRO A 213 18.93 -6.45 7.04
CA PRO A 213 18.85 -5.54 8.17
C PRO A 213 18.93 -4.07 7.75
N GLY A 214 18.07 -3.24 8.34
CA GLY A 214 17.99 -1.80 8.08
C GLY A 214 18.38 -1.03 9.34
N ARG A 215 18.35 0.30 9.26
CA ARG A 215 18.59 1.17 10.43
C ARG A 215 17.65 0.86 11.58
N LEU A 216 16.39 0.54 11.28
CA LEU A 216 15.40 0.18 12.30
C LEU A 216 15.77 -1.11 13.05
N HIS A 217 16.31 -2.13 12.38
CA HIS A 217 16.79 -3.35 13.01
C HIS A 217 17.99 -3.10 13.94
N VAL A 218 18.93 -2.26 13.52
CA VAL A 218 20.06 -1.83 14.37
C VAL A 218 19.56 -1.03 15.57
N ALA A 219 18.62 -0.10 15.37
CA ALA A 219 18.00 0.67 16.44
C ALA A 219 17.30 -0.22 17.47
N ARG A 220 16.57 -1.25 17.03
CA ARG A 220 15.96 -2.26 17.90
C ARG A 220 17.02 -3.01 18.70
N ALA A 221 18.11 -3.44 18.06
CA ALA A 221 19.21 -4.10 18.74
C ALA A 221 19.87 -3.20 19.81
N MET A 222 20.00 -1.89 19.55
CA MET A 222 20.49 -0.93 20.53
C MET A 222 19.56 -0.81 21.74
N VAL A 223 18.24 -0.82 21.52
CA VAL A 223 17.25 -0.81 22.61
C VAL A 223 17.32 -2.10 23.43
N GLU A 224 17.31 -3.26 22.78
CA GLU A 224 17.38 -4.57 23.46
C GLU A 224 18.71 -4.76 24.23
N ALA A 225 19.81 -4.19 23.74
CA ALA A 225 21.11 -4.20 24.41
C ALA A 225 21.22 -3.18 25.55
N GLY A 226 20.21 -2.32 25.77
CA GLY A 226 20.21 -1.31 26.83
C GLY A 226 21.06 -0.07 26.54
N HIS A 227 21.51 0.12 25.29
CA HIS A 227 22.34 1.27 24.89
C HIS A 227 21.53 2.57 24.73
N VAL A 228 20.22 2.44 24.49
CA VAL A 228 19.26 3.52 24.32
C VAL A 228 17.90 3.12 24.90
N GLU A 229 17.12 4.09 25.37
CA GLU A 229 15.82 3.88 26.01
C GLU A 229 14.72 3.52 25.02
N ASN A 230 14.79 4.07 23.79
CA ASN A 230 13.77 3.89 22.77
C ASN A 230 14.32 4.18 21.36
N LEU A 231 13.54 3.80 20.35
CA LEU A 231 13.90 3.98 18.94
C LEU A 231 14.16 5.45 18.58
N LYS A 232 13.37 6.39 19.13
CA LYS A 232 13.56 7.82 18.84
C LYS A 232 14.95 8.29 19.28
N GLN A 233 15.41 7.84 20.45
CA GLN A 233 16.75 8.15 20.93
C GLN A 233 17.85 7.53 20.05
N ALA A 234 17.66 6.29 19.57
CA ALA A 234 18.60 5.64 18.65
C ALA A 234 18.81 6.45 17.36
N PHE A 235 17.71 6.87 16.73
CA PHE A 235 17.75 7.69 15.51
C PHE A 235 18.30 9.08 15.80
N ALA A 236 17.83 9.77 16.85
CA ALA A 236 18.25 11.14 17.15
C ALA A 236 19.74 11.26 17.51
N ARG A 237 20.34 10.26 18.17
CA ARG A 237 21.73 10.34 18.66
C ARG A 237 22.75 9.68 17.73
N TYR A 238 22.39 8.59 17.06
CA TYR A 238 23.37 7.73 16.41
C TYR A 238 23.09 7.46 14.93
N LEU A 239 21.82 7.22 14.57
CA LEU A 239 21.43 6.66 13.27
C LEU A 239 20.76 7.65 12.30
N TYR A 240 20.69 8.94 12.66
CA TYR A 240 20.20 10.00 11.75
C TYR A 240 21.14 10.17 10.54
N ASP A 241 20.66 10.81 9.47
CA ASP A 241 21.46 11.01 8.27
C ASP A 241 22.70 11.88 8.56
N GLY A 242 23.89 11.34 8.30
CA GLY A 242 25.16 11.96 8.67
C GLY A 242 25.56 11.79 10.14
N GLY A 243 24.82 10.98 10.91
CA GLY A 243 25.10 10.68 12.30
C GLY A 243 26.34 9.79 12.53
N PRO A 244 26.78 9.63 13.78
CA PRO A 244 28.07 9.00 14.11
C PRO A 244 28.11 7.49 13.80
N ALA A 245 26.95 6.82 13.79
CA ALA A 245 26.83 5.42 13.36
C ALA A 245 26.18 5.27 11.98
N TYR A 246 25.84 6.36 11.30
CA TYR A 246 25.24 6.34 9.98
C TYR A 246 26.22 5.79 8.95
N SER A 247 25.73 4.98 8.01
CA SER A 247 26.48 4.52 6.85
C SER A 247 25.60 4.64 5.63
N THR A 248 26.16 5.08 4.51
CA THR A 248 25.48 5.11 3.22
C THR A 248 25.46 3.71 2.63
N GLY A 249 24.41 3.40 1.87
CA GLY A 249 24.33 2.16 1.10
C GLY A 249 24.71 2.39 -0.36
N SER A 250 24.52 1.35 -1.17
CA SER A 250 24.64 1.38 -2.62
C SER A 250 23.25 1.42 -3.25
N GLU A 251 22.37 2.29 -2.72
CA GLU A 251 21.04 2.46 -3.27
C GLU A 251 21.10 3.00 -4.72
N PRO A 252 20.23 2.53 -5.62
CA PRO A 252 20.16 3.01 -6.99
C PRO A 252 19.52 4.41 -7.06
N LEU A 253 19.74 5.09 -8.19
CA LEU A 253 19.06 6.35 -8.48
C LEU A 253 17.54 6.15 -8.60
N ALA A 254 16.77 7.08 -8.03
CA ALA A 254 15.32 7.06 -8.06
C ALA A 254 14.76 7.01 -9.49
N GLU A 255 15.40 7.70 -10.44
CA GLU A 255 15.02 7.69 -11.85
C GLU A 255 15.13 6.28 -12.47
N VAL A 256 16.17 5.53 -12.10
CA VAL A 256 16.40 4.16 -12.58
C VAL A 256 15.31 3.23 -12.04
N ALA A 257 14.94 3.40 -10.77
CA ALA A 257 13.86 2.61 -10.16
C ALA A 257 12.50 2.89 -10.84
N VAL A 258 12.16 4.16 -11.09
CA VAL A 258 10.90 4.52 -11.79
C VAL A 258 10.84 3.92 -13.20
N GLN A 259 11.94 3.99 -13.95
CA GLN A 259 12.03 3.38 -15.28
C GLN A 259 11.92 1.85 -15.24
N LEU A 260 12.53 1.22 -14.22
CA LEU A 260 12.41 -0.23 -14.00
C LEU A 260 10.97 -0.63 -13.67
N ILE A 261 10.28 0.13 -12.83
CA ILE A 261 8.87 -0.14 -12.50
C ILE A 261 8.00 -0.06 -13.76
N HIS A 262 8.21 0.96 -14.59
CA HIS A 262 7.46 1.10 -15.85
C HIS A 262 7.69 -0.08 -16.80
N ARG A 263 8.94 -0.48 -17.02
CA ARG A 263 9.27 -1.60 -17.95
C ARG A 263 8.91 -2.99 -17.43
N THR A 264 8.62 -3.11 -16.14
CA THR A 264 8.15 -4.35 -15.49
C THR A 264 6.63 -4.39 -15.32
N GLY A 265 5.91 -3.40 -15.86
CA GLY A 265 4.44 -3.37 -15.84
C GLY A 265 3.86 -2.95 -14.48
N GLY A 266 4.57 -2.12 -13.72
CA GLY A 266 4.11 -1.59 -12.43
C GLY A 266 3.74 -0.11 -12.47
N LEU A 267 2.96 0.33 -11.49
CA LEU A 267 2.63 1.73 -11.24
C LEU A 267 3.60 2.31 -10.19
N ALA A 268 4.35 3.35 -10.57
CA ALA A 268 5.36 4.00 -9.72
C ALA A 268 4.83 5.24 -8.98
N VAL A 269 4.96 5.27 -7.65
CA VAL A 269 4.46 6.35 -6.77
C VAL A 269 5.54 6.80 -5.80
N LEU A 270 5.69 8.10 -5.60
CA LEU A 270 6.61 8.66 -4.61
C LEU A 270 6.05 8.49 -3.20
N ALA A 271 6.76 7.75 -2.35
CA ALA A 271 6.38 7.54 -0.96
C ALA A 271 6.70 8.78 -0.11
N HIS A 272 5.85 9.04 0.89
CA HIS A 272 6.07 10.00 1.98
C HIS A 272 6.90 11.27 1.66
N PRO A 273 6.52 12.09 0.65
CA PRO A 273 7.31 13.25 0.20
C PRO A 273 7.55 14.32 1.27
N TRP A 274 6.86 14.25 2.41
CA TRP A 274 7.09 15.08 3.59
C TRP A 274 8.38 14.77 4.35
N ALA A 275 8.96 13.60 4.16
CA ALA A 275 10.26 13.23 4.71
C ALA A 275 11.43 13.85 3.93
N LEU A 276 11.17 14.38 2.72
CA LEU A 276 12.16 14.95 1.83
C LEU A 276 12.45 16.42 2.15
N LYS A 277 13.70 16.83 1.95
CA LYS A 277 14.22 18.21 2.05
C LYS A 277 13.72 19.06 0.89
N ASN A 278 13.73 18.54 -0.35
CA ASN A 278 13.29 19.27 -1.54
C ASN A 278 12.33 18.45 -2.43
N PRO A 279 11.09 18.19 -1.98
CA PRO A 279 10.16 17.34 -2.69
C PRO A 279 9.77 17.88 -4.07
N ALA A 280 9.64 19.20 -4.25
CA ALA A 280 9.20 19.78 -5.53
C ALA A 280 10.19 19.49 -6.67
N ALA A 281 11.49 19.62 -6.42
CA ALA A 281 12.51 19.32 -7.41
C ALA A 281 12.58 17.82 -7.76
N ILE A 282 12.39 16.96 -6.76
CA ILE A 282 12.35 15.50 -6.91
C ILE A 282 11.14 15.11 -7.76
N ILE A 283 9.93 15.57 -7.39
CA ILE A 283 8.68 15.27 -8.10
C ILE A 283 8.80 15.67 -9.58
N ARG A 284 9.32 16.87 -9.88
CA ARG A 284 9.49 17.33 -11.25
C ARG A 284 10.38 16.38 -12.07
N LYS A 285 11.57 16.02 -11.56
CA LYS A 285 12.47 15.11 -12.27
C LYS A 285 11.90 13.71 -12.41
N LEU A 286 11.27 13.18 -11.36
CA LEU A 286 10.67 11.86 -11.40
C LEU A 286 9.47 11.81 -12.36
N LYS A 287 8.72 12.92 -12.49
CA LYS A 287 7.68 13.04 -13.52
C LYS A 287 8.26 12.89 -14.92
N ASP A 288 9.39 13.54 -15.21
CA ASP A 288 10.05 13.49 -16.53
C ASP A 288 10.44 12.05 -16.94
N VAL A 289 10.62 11.14 -15.98
CA VAL A 289 10.98 9.73 -16.22
C VAL A 289 9.82 8.74 -16.03
N GLY A 290 8.59 9.22 -15.83
CA GLY A 290 7.39 8.38 -15.80
C GLY A 290 6.79 8.09 -14.44
N LEU A 291 7.00 8.96 -13.43
CA LEU A 291 6.28 8.86 -12.16
C LEU A 291 4.77 9.00 -12.38
N HIS A 292 3.97 8.10 -11.78
CA HIS A 292 2.51 8.07 -11.94
C HIS A 292 1.79 8.82 -10.83
N GLY A 293 2.35 8.83 -9.62
CA GLY A 293 1.70 9.44 -8.46
C GLY A 293 2.66 9.81 -7.32
N LEU A 294 2.10 10.41 -6.29
CA LEU A 294 2.76 10.60 -4.99
C LEU A 294 1.76 10.38 -3.85
N GLU A 295 2.29 10.08 -2.67
CA GLU A 295 1.50 10.10 -1.45
C GLU A 295 1.18 11.54 -1.03
N VAL A 296 -0.12 11.80 -0.90
CA VAL A 296 -0.68 13.09 -0.47
C VAL A 296 -1.54 12.90 0.78
N TYR A 297 -2.25 11.78 0.88
CA TYR A 297 -3.13 11.49 2.01
C TYR A 297 -2.37 10.80 3.13
N ARG A 298 -2.55 11.33 4.35
CA ARG A 298 -1.95 10.79 5.57
C ARG A 298 -2.96 10.80 6.70
N SER A 299 -2.69 9.98 7.69
CA SER A 299 -3.54 9.72 8.85
C SER A 299 -3.32 10.74 9.98
N ASP A 300 -2.17 11.43 10.00
CA ASP A 300 -1.90 12.57 10.87
C ASP A 300 -2.58 13.88 10.40
N GLY A 301 -3.02 13.94 9.14
CA GLY A 301 -3.79 15.04 8.57
C GLY A 301 -5.23 14.64 8.24
N LYS A 302 -6.17 14.96 9.13
CA LYS A 302 -7.61 14.96 8.80
C LYS A 302 -7.80 15.71 7.47
N LEU A 303 -8.64 15.19 6.57
CA LEU A 303 -9.16 15.94 5.42
C LEU A 303 -9.80 17.24 5.96
N VAL A 304 -9.07 18.35 5.90
CA VAL A 304 -9.60 19.63 6.33
C VAL A 304 -10.20 20.31 5.11
N ASP A 305 -11.52 20.45 5.15
CA ASP A 305 -12.25 21.36 4.27
C ASP A 305 -11.65 22.76 4.44
N VAL A 306 -11.17 23.35 3.34
CA VAL A 306 -10.56 24.70 3.28
C VAL A 306 -11.42 25.79 3.92
N ASN A 307 -12.73 25.55 4.07
CA ASN A 307 -13.64 26.47 4.76
C ASN A 307 -13.54 26.44 6.30
N PHE A 308 -12.69 25.58 6.87
CA PHE A 308 -12.51 25.41 8.32
C PHE A 308 -11.16 25.93 8.85
N LEU A 309 -10.42 26.70 8.04
CA LEU A 309 -9.09 27.20 8.38
C LEU A 309 -9.07 28.25 9.51
N GLU A 310 -10.20 28.91 9.81
CA GLU A 310 -10.27 29.96 10.83
C GLU A 310 -10.21 29.46 12.29
N LYS A 311 -10.31 28.14 12.54
CA LYS A 311 -10.42 27.57 13.91
C LYS A 311 -9.44 26.43 14.21
N ILE A 312 -8.29 26.42 13.54
CA ILE A 312 -7.33 25.30 13.61
C ILE A 312 -6.06 25.72 14.35
N ASP A 313 -5.59 24.86 15.27
CA ASP A 313 -4.31 25.03 15.95
C ASP A 313 -3.14 25.09 14.94
N ASN A 314 -2.12 25.92 15.20
CA ASN A 314 -1.00 26.19 14.29
C ASN A 314 -0.32 24.91 13.72
N PHE A 315 -0.26 23.82 14.50
CA PHE A 315 0.31 22.54 14.04
C PHE A 315 -0.56 21.85 12.99
N LEU A 316 -1.89 21.82 13.20
CA LEU A 316 -2.82 21.22 12.26
C LEU A 316 -2.95 22.08 10.99
N LEU A 317 -2.81 23.40 11.11
CA LEU A 317 -2.73 24.31 9.95
C LEU A 317 -1.50 24.00 9.08
N LEU A 318 -0.33 23.78 9.69
CA LEU A 318 0.88 23.41 8.96
C LEU A 318 0.73 22.08 8.21
N LEU A 319 0.12 21.06 8.82
CA LEU A 319 -0.16 19.79 8.17
C LEU A 319 -1.10 19.96 6.97
N CYS A 320 -2.15 20.79 7.11
CA CYS A 320 -3.08 21.11 6.02
C CYS A 320 -2.36 21.81 4.86
N LEU A 321 -1.53 22.81 5.15
CA LEU A 321 -0.78 23.53 4.12
C LEU A 321 0.18 22.61 3.36
N ARG A 322 0.83 21.65 4.03
CA ARG A 322 1.67 20.65 3.37
C ARG A 322 0.84 19.73 2.47
N GLN A 323 -0.31 19.25 2.93
CA GLN A 323 -1.19 18.43 2.09
C GLN A 323 -1.70 19.20 0.86
N ILE A 324 -2.08 20.47 1.03
CA ILE A 324 -2.46 21.36 -0.08
C ILE A 324 -1.30 21.51 -1.06
N THR A 325 -0.08 21.76 -0.57
CA THR A 325 1.12 21.88 -1.41
C THR A 325 1.35 20.62 -2.26
N TYR A 326 1.23 19.42 -1.67
CA TYR A 326 1.40 18.17 -2.43
C TYR A 326 0.23 17.89 -3.39
N THR A 327 -0.98 18.33 -3.03
CA THR A 327 -2.15 18.29 -3.92
C THR A 327 -1.92 19.17 -5.14
N ASP A 328 -1.48 20.41 -4.94
CA ASP A 328 -1.19 21.37 -6.01
C ASP A 328 -0.05 20.89 -6.91
N LEU A 329 1.00 20.32 -6.34
CA LEU A 329 2.08 19.69 -7.10
C LEU A 329 1.57 18.50 -7.91
N ALA A 330 0.72 17.65 -7.31
CA ALA A 330 0.14 16.52 -8.02
C ALA A 330 -0.72 17.00 -9.20
N ASP A 331 -1.57 18.00 -9.00
CA ASP A 331 -2.42 18.57 -10.04
C ASP A 331 -1.60 19.26 -11.14
N THR A 332 -0.57 20.01 -10.77
CA THR A 332 0.34 20.69 -11.72
C THR A 332 1.02 19.70 -12.66
N TYR A 333 1.44 18.54 -12.16
CA TYR A 333 2.16 17.53 -12.93
C TYR A 333 1.27 16.38 -13.42
N GLY A 334 -0.05 16.44 -13.20
CA GLY A 334 -0.99 15.37 -13.56
C GLY A 334 -0.61 14.02 -12.93
N LEU A 335 -0.35 14.03 -11.62
CA LEU A 335 0.04 12.86 -10.82
C LEU A 335 -1.13 12.37 -9.96
N LEU A 336 -1.20 11.07 -9.75
CA LEU A 336 -2.15 10.46 -8.81
C LEU A 336 -1.86 10.87 -7.38
N LYS A 337 -2.92 11.11 -6.60
CA LYS A 337 -2.87 11.53 -5.20
C LYS A 337 -3.17 10.33 -4.30
N LEU A 338 -2.19 9.50 -4.00
CA LEU A 338 -2.42 8.29 -3.20
C LEU A 338 -2.14 8.53 -1.71
N GLY A 339 -2.25 7.49 -0.91
CA GLY A 339 -1.84 7.51 0.48
C GLY A 339 -2.06 6.17 1.16
N GLY A 340 -1.21 5.87 2.13
CA GLY A 340 -1.35 4.74 3.02
C GLY A 340 -0.88 5.11 4.42
N SER A 341 -1.04 4.17 5.35
CA SER A 341 -0.67 4.41 6.75
C SER A 341 0.83 4.31 7.01
N ASP A 342 1.60 3.71 6.10
CA ASP A 342 3.01 3.34 6.32
C ASP A 342 3.16 2.49 7.60
N TYR A 343 2.23 1.54 7.76
CA TYR A 343 2.09 0.75 8.99
C TYR A 343 3.17 -0.31 9.10
N HIS A 344 3.85 -0.34 10.25
CA HIS A 344 4.86 -1.32 10.63
C HIS A 344 4.47 -2.15 11.86
N GLY A 345 3.40 -1.78 12.58
CA GLY A 345 2.94 -2.50 13.79
C GLY A 345 3.85 -2.32 15.00
N ARG A 346 4.45 -1.14 15.16
CA ARG A 346 5.36 -0.76 16.25
C ARG A 346 4.66 -0.71 17.61
N GLY A 347 3.35 -0.52 17.61
CA GLY A 347 2.55 -0.32 18.81
C GLY A 347 2.73 1.07 19.43
N GLY A 348 1.74 1.49 20.21
CA GLY A 348 1.71 2.81 20.86
C GLY A 348 1.00 3.91 20.05
N HIS A 349 0.94 5.12 20.60
CA HIS A 349 0.11 6.23 20.08
C HIS A 349 0.71 7.00 18.88
N GLY A 350 1.87 6.60 18.37
CA GLY A 350 2.64 7.36 17.37
C GLY A 350 2.62 6.79 15.95
N GLU A 351 1.89 5.69 15.72
CA GLU A 351 1.77 5.03 14.43
C GLU A 351 0.30 5.02 13.99
N SER A 352 0.10 5.21 12.70
CA SER A 352 -1.21 5.21 12.09
C SER A 352 -1.69 3.79 11.84
N GLU A 353 -2.92 3.48 12.24
CA GLU A 353 -3.49 2.15 12.03
C GLU A 353 -3.80 1.86 10.55
N LEU A 354 -3.81 0.58 10.19
CA LEU A 354 -4.19 0.11 8.85
C LEU A 354 -5.59 0.61 8.49
N GLY A 355 -5.74 1.21 7.30
CA GLY A 355 -7.02 1.75 6.82
C GLY A 355 -7.44 3.07 7.47
N SER A 356 -6.58 3.69 8.28
CA SER A 356 -6.85 5.01 8.89
C SER A 356 -6.84 6.15 7.87
N VAL A 357 -6.12 5.99 6.75
CA VAL A 357 -6.05 6.97 5.66
C VAL A 357 -7.29 6.84 4.77
N LYS A 358 -8.18 7.83 4.83
CA LYS A 358 -9.42 7.84 4.05
C LYS A 358 -9.18 8.49 2.69
N LEU A 359 -9.09 7.66 1.65
CA LEU A 359 -9.00 8.11 0.27
C LEU A 359 -10.41 8.43 -0.28
N PRO A 360 -10.61 9.59 -0.93
CA PRO A 360 -11.85 9.86 -1.66
C PRO A 360 -12.08 8.84 -2.78
N VAL A 361 -13.34 8.47 -3.01
CA VAL A 361 -13.66 7.47 -4.05
C VAL A 361 -13.22 7.87 -5.46
N LEU A 362 -13.21 9.17 -5.76
CA LEU A 362 -12.72 9.69 -7.04
C LEU A 362 -11.22 9.40 -7.22
N VAL A 363 -10.43 9.55 -6.16
CA VAL A 363 -9.00 9.23 -6.16
C VAL A 363 -8.77 7.74 -6.39
N LEU A 364 -9.57 6.87 -5.76
CA LEU A 364 -9.50 5.42 -5.99
C LEU A 364 -9.87 5.05 -7.43
N ASN A 365 -10.88 5.72 -7.98
CA ASN A 365 -11.28 5.53 -9.37
C ASN A 365 -10.18 5.99 -10.35
N ASP A 366 -9.56 7.14 -10.12
CA ASP A 366 -8.46 7.64 -10.95
C ASP A 366 -7.21 6.76 -10.85
N PHE A 367 -6.92 6.25 -9.65
CA PHE A 367 -5.90 5.22 -9.46
C PHE A 367 -6.17 3.99 -10.34
N LEU A 368 -7.39 3.44 -10.31
CA LEU A 368 -7.74 2.26 -11.10
C LEU A 368 -7.75 2.56 -12.61
N LYS A 369 -8.16 3.75 -13.05
CA LYS A 369 -8.10 4.15 -14.48
C LYS A 369 -6.69 4.14 -15.04
N VAL A 370 -5.68 4.50 -14.24
CA VAL A 370 -4.27 4.48 -14.65
C VAL A 370 -3.66 3.08 -14.45
N ALA A 371 -3.94 2.44 -13.32
CA ALA A 371 -3.33 1.17 -12.94
C ALA A 371 -3.80 0.01 -13.83
N ARG A 372 -5.09 -0.05 -14.16
CA ARG A 372 -5.67 -1.20 -14.87
C ARG A 372 -5.08 -1.40 -16.27
N PRO A 373 -4.96 -0.38 -17.15
CA PRO A 373 -4.31 -0.57 -18.45
C PRO A 373 -2.86 -1.06 -18.34
N ILE A 374 -2.10 -0.56 -17.35
CA ILE A 374 -0.72 -0.99 -17.08
C ILE A 374 -0.70 -2.47 -16.69
N TRP A 375 -1.56 -2.86 -15.74
CA TRP A 375 -1.67 -4.25 -15.28
C TRP A 375 -2.19 -5.18 -16.38
N CYS A 376 -3.14 -4.75 -17.21
CA CYS A 376 -3.59 -5.49 -18.39
C CYS A 376 -2.43 -5.76 -19.34
N GLY A 377 -1.62 -4.75 -19.65
CA GLY A 377 -0.44 -4.90 -20.50
C GLY A 377 0.58 -5.88 -19.91
N ALA A 378 0.85 -5.76 -18.61
CA ALA A 378 1.76 -6.66 -17.90
C ALA A 378 1.27 -8.12 -17.93
N ILE A 379 -0.02 -8.36 -17.67
CA ILE A 379 -0.62 -9.69 -17.73
C ILE A 379 -0.49 -10.27 -19.15
N LYS A 380 -0.69 -9.47 -20.19
CA LYS A 380 -0.50 -9.91 -21.59
C LYS A 380 0.93 -10.37 -21.83
N GLU A 381 1.91 -9.53 -21.51
CA GLU A 381 3.33 -9.84 -21.69
C GLU A 381 3.74 -11.12 -20.95
N ILE A 382 3.24 -11.32 -19.73
CA ILE A 382 3.48 -12.52 -18.93
C ILE A 382 2.89 -13.77 -19.61
N LEU A 383 1.63 -13.69 -20.05
CA LEU A 383 0.96 -14.82 -20.69
C LEU A 383 1.53 -15.15 -22.07
N GLU A 384 1.96 -14.14 -22.83
CA GLU A 384 2.66 -14.31 -24.10
C GLU A 384 4.03 -14.97 -23.89
N SER A 385 4.81 -14.50 -22.92
CA SER A 385 6.10 -15.10 -22.57
C SER A 385 5.95 -16.57 -22.17
N TYR A 386 4.89 -16.93 -21.44
CA TYR A 386 4.58 -18.32 -21.11
C TYR A 386 4.10 -19.13 -22.31
N ALA A 387 3.33 -18.53 -23.22
CA ALA A 387 2.89 -19.20 -24.44
C ALA A 387 4.07 -19.53 -25.38
N ASP A 388 5.05 -18.64 -25.44
CA ASP A 388 6.25 -18.81 -26.27
C ASP A 388 7.24 -19.80 -25.63
N GLU A 389 7.39 -19.78 -24.29
CA GLU A 389 8.23 -20.70 -23.53
C GLU A 389 7.49 -21.31 -22.32
N PRO A 390 6.73 -22.41 -22.53
CA PRO A 390 5.99 -23.06 -21.46
C PRO A 390 6.94 -23.87 -20.57
N SER A 391 7.35 -23.26 -19.46
CA SER A 391 8.20 -23.89 -18.44
C SER A 391 7.57 -23.83 -17.05
N ASP A 392 7.95 -24.76 -16.17
CA ASP A 392 7.49 -24.76 -14.77
C ASP A 392 7.94 -23.50 -14.02
N SER A 393 9.09 -22.92 -14.41
CA SER A 393 9.59 -21.65 -13.87
C SER A 393 8.64 -20.50 -14.22
N ASN A 394 8.26 -20.37 -15.49
CA ASN A 394 7.33 -19.33 -15.95
C ASN A 394 5.92 -19.51 -15.35
N LEU A 395 5.45 -20.76 -15.24
CA LEU A 395 4.19 -21.07 -14.56
C LEU A 395 4.24 -20.72 -13.07
N SER A 396 5.35 -21.01 -12.40
CA SER A 396 5.59 -20.64 -11.01
C SER A 396 5.55 -19.12 -10.83
N HIS A 397 6.16 -18.35 -11.74
CA HIS A 397 6.10 -16.88 -11.71
C HIS A 397 4.67 -16.34 -11.82
N ILE A 398 3.87 -16.87 -12.75
CA ILE A 398 2.45 -16.49 -12.91
C ILE A 398 1.66 -16.80 -11.65
N THR A 399 1.86 -18.00 -11.09
CA THR A 399 1.05 -18.51 -9.97
C THR A 399 1.54 -18.01 -8.60
N ARG A 400 2.77 -17.50 -8.51
CA ARG A 400 3.38 -16.96 -7.28
C ARG A 400 2.56 -15.84 -6.65
N TYR A 401 1.99 -14.98 -7.49
CA TYR A 401 1.15 -13.86 -7.07
C TYR A 401 -0.36 -14.18 -7.29
N GLY A 402 -0.67 -15.35 -7.83
CA GLY A 402 -2.02 -15.87 -8.00
C GLY A 402 -2.52 -16.68 -6.79
N ARG A 403 -3.74 -17.21 -6.89
CA ARG A 403 -4.34 -18.02 -5.81
C ARG A 403 -3.71 -19.42 -5.79
N GLY A 404 -2.71 -19.64 -4.94
CA GLY A 404 -1.92 -20.88 -4.83
C GLY A 404 -2.62 -22.19 -4.42
N LYS A 405 -3.95 -22.33 -4.52
CA LYS A 405 -4.68 -23.59 -4.28
C LYS A 405 -5.65 -23.93 -5.42
N MET A 406 -5.15 -24.02 -6.65
CA MET A 406 -5.82 -24.73 -7.74
C MET A 406 -5.23 -26.12 -8.00
N LEU A 407 -4.06 -26.47 -7.45
CA LEU A 407 -3.47 -27.82 -7.59
C LEU A 407 -4.20 -28.94 -6.82
N LYS A 408 -5.26 -28.64 -6.06
CA LYS A 408 -6.03 -29.64 -5.27
C LYS A 408 -7.55 -29.61 -5.46
N ARG A 409 -8.08 -28.72 -6.31
CA ARG A 409 -9.52 -28.69 -6.59
C ARG A 409 -9.73 -29.33 -7.96
N ASN A 410 -10.58 -30.35 -8.02
CA ASN A 410 -10.88 -31.26 -9.14
C ASN A 410 -11.36 -30.61 -10.47
N TYR A 411 -10.82 -29.46 -10.88
CA TYR A 411 -10.83 -29.04 -12.28
C TYR A 411 -9.51 -29.48 -12.89
N PRO A 412 -9.51 -30.34 -13.91
CA PRO A 412 -8.28 -30.62 -14.63
C PRO A 412 -7.82 -29.31 -15.25
N LEU A 413 -6.71 -28.74 -14.76
CA LEU A 413 -5.88 -27.78 -15.51
C LEU A 413 -5.22 -28.55 -16.67
N ASN A 414 -6.04 -29.14 -17.54
CA ASN A 414 -5.59 -29.90 -18.71
C ASN A 414 -5.32 -28.98 -19.91
N CYS A 415 -5.45 -27.66 -19.76
CA CYS A 415 -5.14 -26.69 -20.83
C CYS A 415 -4.74 -25.32 -20.26
N GLY A 416 -3.82 -24.63 -20.94
CA GLY A 416 -3.41 -23.26 -20.64
C GLY A 416 -4.56 -22.24 -20.55
N LYS A 417 -5.72 -22.55 -21.17
CA LYS A 417 -6.92 -21.73 -21.13
C LYS A 417 -7.48 -21.50 -19.71
N GLY A 418 -7.40 -22.51 -18.84
CA GLY A 418 -7.89 -22.40 -17.45
C GLY A 418 -7.06 -21.45 -16.59
N LEU A 419 -5.74 -21.39 -16.82
CA LEU A 419 -4.83 -20.46 -16.15
C LEU A 419 -5.11 -19.01 -16.55
N VAL A 420 -5.35 -18.78 -17.85
CA VAL A 420 -5.69 -17.47 -18.39
C VAL A 420 -7.00 -16.97 -17.79
N ASP A 421 -8.06 -17.77 -17.86
CA ASP A 421 -9.36 -17.35 -17.34
C ASP A 421 -9.31 -17.04 -15.84
N GLU A 422 -8.49 -17.76 -15.04
CA GLU A 422 -8.29 -17.44 -13.62
C GLU A 422 -7.53 -16.13 -13.41
N CYS A 423 -6.37 -15.96 -14.05
CA CYS A 423 -5.55 -14.74 -13.91
C CYS A 423 -6.35 -13.49 -14.32
N LEU A 424 -7.10 -13.60 -15.41
CA LEU A 424 -7.94 -12.53 -15.90
C LEU A 424 -9.18 -12.32 -15.02
N SER A 425 -9.70 -13.37 -14.37
CA SER A 425 -10.91 -13.27 -13.53
C SER A 425 -10.75 -12.41 -12.29
N LEU A 426 -9.53 -12.35 -11.76
CA LEU A 426 -9.24 -11.71 -10.49
C LEU A 426 -9.19 -10.18 -10.62
N TRP A 427 -8.74 -9.65 -11.76
CA TRP A 427 -8.37 -8.22 -11.88
C TRP A 427 -8.95 -7.53 -13.10
N LEU A 428 -9.42 -8.28 -14.12
CA LEU A 428 -9.97 -7.71 -15.35
C LEU A 428 -11.49 -7.85 -15.40
N THR A 429 -12.15 -6.85 -15.96
CA THR A 429 -13.57 -6.87 -16.32
C THR A 429 -13.83 -7.75 -17.53
N ASN A 430 -15.06 -8.24 -17.70
CA ASN A 430 -15.44 -9.10 -18.83
C ASN A 430 -15.09 -8.49 -20.19
N GLU A 431 -15.23 -7.17 -20.35
CA GLU A 431 -14.87 -6.45 -21.56
C GLU A 431 -13.37 -6.52 -21.86
N GLU A 432 -12.52 -6.28 -20.85
CA GLU A 432 -11.07 -6.42 -20.98
C GLU A 432 -10.68 -7.86 -21.31
N ARG A 433 -11.32 -8.86 -20.68
CA ARG A 433 -11.07 -10.30 -20.92
C ARG A 433 -11.38 -10.76 -22.34
N GLN A 434 -12.30 -10.09 -23.01
CA GLN A 434 -12.77 -10.40 -24.36
C GLN A 434 -12.05 -9.58 -25.44
N SER A 435 -11.00 -8.84 -25.09
CA SER A 435 -10.18 -8.17 -26.10
C SER A 435 -9.59 -9.18 -27.08
N ALA A 436 -9.48 -8.79 -28.36
CA ALA A 436 -8.97 -9.64 -29.43
C ALA A 436 -7.57 -10.20 -29.12
N GLU A 437 -6.76 -9.45 -28.38
CA GLU A 437 -5.43 -9.82 -27.93
C GLU A 437 -5.47 -10.98 -26.92
N PHE A 438 -6.34 -10.91 -25.90
CA PHE A 438 -6.49 -12.02 -24.95
C PHE A 438 -7.10 -13.26 -25.62
N GLU A 439 -8.00 -13.11 -26.58
CA GLU A 439 -8.50 -14.25 -27.35
C GLU A 439 -7.40 -14.90 -28.21
N ALA A 440 -6.50 -14.12 -28.80
CA ALA A 440 -5.33 -14.65 -29.50
C ALA A 440 -4.38 -15.41 -28.55
N ILE A 441 -4.13 -14.87 -27.35
CA ILE A 441 -3.33 -15.52 -26.31
C ILE A 441 -3.99 -16.83 -25.84
N LYS A 442 -5.31 -16.82 -25.59
CA LYS A 442 -6.08 -18.04 -25.24
C LYS A 442 -5.96 -19.11 -26.32
N LEU A 443 -6.01 -18.72 -27.60
CA LEU A 443 -5.85 -19.64 -28.71
C LEU A 443 -4.45 -20.27 -28.72
N LYS A 444 -3.39 -19.46 -28.57
CA LYS A 444 -2.00 -19.95 -28.45
C LYS A 444 -1.86 -20.94 -27.29
N LEU A 445 -2.41 -20.60 -26.12
CA LEU A 445 -2.32 -21.41 -24.89
C LEU A 445 -3.22 -22.63 -24.89
N SER A 446 -4.20 -22.73 -25.80
CA SER A 446 -5.04 -23.93 -25.95
C SER A 446 -4.26 -25.17 -26.40
N HIS A 447 -3.09 -24.95 -27.00
CA HIS A 447 -2.18 -26.00 -27.46
C HIS A 447 -1.07 -26.35 -26.45
N VAL A 448 -0.98 -25.62 -25.33
CA VAL A 448 0.01 -25.84 -24.28
C VAL A 448 -0.56 -26.75 -23.20
N SER A 449 0.05 -27.94 -23.05
CA SER A 449 -0.25 -28.87 -21.96
C SER A 449 0.46 -28.43 -20.69
N ILE A 450 -0.30 -28.20 -19.61
CA ILE A 450 0.26 -27.94 -18.27
C ILE A 450 0.58 -29.31 -17.66
N ASN A 451 1.85 -29.66 -17.55
CA ASN A 451 2.26 -30.84 -16.78
C ASN A 451 2.14 -30.51 -15.29
N GLN A 452 1.25 -31.20 -14.59
CA GLN A 452 1.18 -31.14 -13.12
C GLN A 452 2.32 -32.01 -12.57
N GLY A 453 3.45 -31.38 -12.25
CA GLY A 453 4.56 -31.99 -11.53
C GLY A 453 4.25 -32.25 -10.06
#